data_AF-A0A378SQJ4-F1
#
_entry.id   AF-A0A378SQJ4-F1
#
_cell.length_a   1.000
_cell.length_b   1.000
_cell.length_c   1.000
_cell.angle_alpha   90.00
_cell.angle_beta   90.00
_cell.angle_gamma   90.00
#
_symmetry.space_group_name_H-M   'P 1'
#
loop_
_entity.id
_entity.type
_entity.pdbx_description
1 polymer ?
#
loop_
_entity_poly.entity_id
_entity_poly.type
_entity_poly.pdbx_seq_one_letter_code
_entity_poly.pdbx_strand_id
1 'polypeptide(L)'
;MLDRVASRFARCEPLRNAGALMLRLVCDIDRKNCWTLAERCGHSSPDRMQHLLARAKWDAEGVRDDLRAYVVDHLGDDEAILIVDETGDVKKGTHTVGTQRQYTGTAGRIENAQVAVYLAYAGPNSHALVDRELYLPKSWIDDSERRQCAGVPTDVEFATKPALAERMITRAVAAGVPARWATGDEVYGADPDLRAAIAAQGLGYVLAVGSNRTVTTSTGSQRVDELARSLPRRAWRRVSAGTGAKGQRWYSWTLVEITDAEPGHHHLLVRRNDKTAELAYYRCYSPNPVTLADYVRVAGRRWKVEESFQAGKGLAGLDEHQVRTWTSWHRWVTLSMLAHAFLVVTTAAQRRSDEPDDQTGQTLITLTVNEFRRLFIALVLQPLHAVADVLAWSTWRRRHQTRARTYHYRKQHQQQ
;
A
#
# COMPACT_ATOMS: atom_id res chain seq x y z
N MET A 1 1.48 14.16 -15.54
CA MET A 1 0.84 13.71 -14.28
C MET A 1 0.01 14.79 -13.61
N LEU A 2 0.55 16.00 -13.33
CA LEU A 2 -0.24 17.06 -12.67
C LEU A 2 -1.47 17.49 -13.46
N ASP A 3 -1.40 17.51 -14.79
CA ASP A 3 -2.57 17.83 -15.63
C ASP A 3 -3.73 16.86 -15.44
N ARG A 4 -3.41 15.57 -15.18
CA ARG A 4 -4.43 14.53 -14.95
C ARG A 4 -5.26 14.83 -13.70
N VAL A 5 -4.62 15.31 -12.64
CA VAL A 5 -5.28 15.57 -11.36
C VAL A 5 -5.77 17.01 -11.23
N ALA A 6 -5.51 17.87 -12.23
CA ALA A 6 -5.76 19.30 -12.13
C ALA A 6 -7.24 19.64 -11.87
N SER A 7 -8.16 18.89 -12.49
CA SER A 7 -9.61 19.05 -12.31
C SER A 7 -10.08 18.78 -10.88
N ARG A 8 -9.27 18.10 -10.06
CA ARG A 8 -9.58 17.81 -8.65
C ARG A 8 -9.25 18.96 -7.72
N PHE A 9 -8.60 20.02 -8.20
CA PHE A 9 -8.23 21.18 -7.42
C PHE A 9 -9.07 22.39 -7.82
N ALA A 10 -9.67 23.06 -6.83
CA ALA A 10 -10.49 24.24 -7.10
C ALA A 10 -9.68 25.47 -7.56
N ARG A 11 -8.35 25.46 -7.36
CA ARG A 11 -7.44 26.55 -7.72
C ARG A 11 -6.07 26.01 -8.12
N CYS A 12 -5.31 26.80 -8.89
CA CYS A 12 -4.00 26.41 -9.38
C CYS A 12 -2.91 26.43 -8.30
N GLU A 13 -3.03 27.24 -7.24
CA GLU A 13 -2.01 27.33 -6.19
C GLU A 13 -1.92 26.05 -5.34
N PRO A 14 -3.03 25.45 -4.86
CA PRO A 14 -3.02 24.12 -4.27
C PRO A 14 -2.45 23.03 -5.19
N LEU A 15 -2.78 23.05 -6.49
CA LEU A 15 -2.22 22.10 -7.47
C LEU A 15 -0.70 22.25 -7.59
N ARG A 16 -0.20 23.49 -7.70
CA ARG A 16 1.25 23.77 -7.73
C ARG A 16 1.95 23.31 -6.45
N ASN A 17 1.33 23.54 -5.29
CA ASN A 17 1.87 23.06 -4.01
C ASN A 17 1.84 21.53 -3.92
N ALA A 18 0.82 20.85 -4.46
CA ALA A 18 0.78 19.40 -4.54
C ALA A 18 1.92 18.85 -5.40
N GLY A 19 2.16 19.46 -6.58
CA GLY A 19 3.29 19.13 -7.42
C GLY A 19 4.64 19.34 -6.73
N ALA A 20 4.82 20.48 -6.05
CA ALA A 20 6.02 20.75 -5.27
C ALA A 20 6.22 19.74 -4.13
N LEU A 21 5.15 19.40 -3.40
CA LEU A 21 5.18 18.39 -2.35
C LEU A 21 5.59 17.02 -2.90
N MET A 22 4.95 16.55 -3.97
CA MET A 22 5.27 15.27 -4.62
C MET A 22 6.73 15.23 -5.09
N LEU A 23 7.21 16.32 -5.69
CA LEU A 23 8.59 16.44 -6.14
C LEU A 23 9.58 16.30 -4.97
N ARG A 24 9.25 16.86 -3.80
CA ARG A 24 10.09 16.76 -2.60
C ARG A 24 9.94 15.43 -1.86
N LEU A 25 8.80 14.75 -1.98
CA LEU A 25 8.63 13.40 -1.45
C LEU A 25 9.58 12.41 -2.12
N VAL A 26 9.87 12.57 -3.42
CA VAL A 26 10.81 11.71 -4.14
C VAL A 26 12.27 12.12 -3.97
N CYS A 27 12.58 13.29 -3.40
CA CYS A 27 13.95 13.70 -3.14
C CYS A 27 14.63 12.86 -2.05
N ASP A 28 15.96 12.88 -2.04
CA ASP A 28 16.77 12.29 -0.97
C ASP A 28 16.95 13.30 0.16
N ILE A 29 16.02 13.24 1.13
CA ILE A 29 15.98 14.11 2.29
C ILE A 29 15.78 13.28 3.54
N ASP A 30 16.52 13.59 4.59
CA ASP A 30 16.56 12.78 5.83
C ASP A 30 15.19 12.54 6.47
N ARG A 31 14.27 13.51 6.34
CA ARG A 31 12.93 13.40 6.90
C ARG A 31 11.89 14.14 6.08
N LYS A 32 10.91 13.43 5.55
CA LYS A 32 9.80 13.95 4.73
C LYS A 32 8.65 14.39 5.63
N ASN A 33 8.80 15.57 6.24
CA ASN A 33 7.72 16.25 6.97
C ASN A 33 7.43 17.62 6.35
N CYS A 34 6.29 18.24 6.68
CA CYS A 34 5.88 19.52 6.09
C CYS A 34 6.93 20.64 6.25
N TRP A 35 7.79 20.62 7.28
CA TRP A 35 8.81 21.64 7.47
C TRP A 35 9.97 21.44 6.50
N THR A 36 10.57 20.24 6.48
CA THR A 36 11.65 19.90 5.55
C THR A 36 11.19 20.08 4.10
N LEU A 37 9.97 19.61 3.78
CA LEU A 37 9.43 19.74 2.42
C LEU A 37 9.23 21.21 2.03
N ALA A 38 8.70 22.04 2.94
CA ALA A 38 8.52 23.47 2.68
C ALA A 38 9.86 24.20 2.52
N GLU A 39 10.86 23.90 3.36
CA GLU A 39 12.22 24.42 3.25
C GLU A 39 12.82 24.10 1.89
N ARG A 40 12.74 22.82 1.48
CA ARG A 40 13.22 22.36 0.17
C ARG A 40 12.43 22.95 -1.01
N CYS A 41 11.23 23.46 -0.77
CA CYS A 41 10.43 24.18 -1.78
C CYS A 41 10.74 25.70 -1.79
N GLY A 42 11.69 26.19 -1.00
CA GLY A 42 12.00 27.61 -0.88
C GLY A 42 10.87 28.41 -0.21
N HIS A 43 10.03 27.77 0.59
CA HIS A 43 8.99 28.47 1.33
C HIS A 43 9.55 29.05 2.62
N SER A 44 9.01 30.20 3.04
CA SER A 44 9.41 30.89 4.29
C SER A 44 8.89 30.21 5.56
N SER A 45 7.91 29.30 5.44
CA SER A 45 7.27 28.60 6.56
C SER A 45 6.59 27.31 6.08
N PRO A 46 6.21 26.39 6.99
CA PRO A 46 5.48 25.17 6.62
C PRO A 46 4.01 25.40 6.24
N ASP A 47 3.50 26.63 6.37
CA ASP A 47 2.07 26.92 6.33
C ASP A 47 1.43 26.55 5.00
N ARG A 48 2.14 26.70 3.87
CA ARG A 48 1.63 26.30 2.54
C ARG A 48 1.38 24.80 2.45
N MET A 49 2.32 23.99 2.94
CA MET A 49 2.21 22.53 2.94
C MET A 49 1.13 22.06 3.92
N GLN A 50 1.06 22.67 5.10
CA GLN A 50 0.01 22.38 6.07
C GLN A 50 -1.37 22.79 5.56
N HIS A 51 -1.49 23.95 4.90
CA HIS A 51 -2.73 24.41 4.29
C HIS A 51 -3.19 23.47 3.17
N LEU A 52 -2.28 23.05 2.28
CA LEU A 52 -2.57 22.08 1.22
C LEU A 52 -3.24 20.81 1.77
N LEU A 53 -2.69 20.25 2.85
CA LEU A 53 -3.16 19.00 3.43
C LEU A 53 -4.42 19.22 4.28
N ALA A 54 -4.48 20.27 5.08
CA ALA A 54 -5.54 20.42 6.09
C ALA A 54 -6.75 21.23 5.63
N ARG A 55 -6.60 22.22 4.73
CA ARG A 55 -7.62 23.26 4.51
C ARG A 55 -7.94 23.59 3.06
N ALA A 56 -6.99 23.36 2.15
CA ALA A 56 -7.21 23.64 0.73
C ALA A 56 -8.42 22.85 0.20
N LYS A 57 -9.14 23.40 -0.79
CA LYS A 57 -10.26 22.72 -1.44
C LYS A 57 -9.78 21.89 -2.64
N TRP A 58 -9.69 20.59 -2.44
CA TRP A 58 -9.43 19.60 -3.48
C TRP A 58 -9.91 18.22 -3.05
N ASP A 59 -10.22 17.40 -4.05
CA ASP A 59 -10.86 16.09 -3.92
C ASP A 59 -9.81 14.96 -3.83
N ALA A 60 -9.59 14.44 -2.62
CA ALA A 60 -8.61 13.38 -2.38
C ALA A 60 -9.04 12.03 -2.97
N GLU A 61 -10.36 11.79 -3.04
CA GLU A 61 -10.94 10.57 -3.59
C GLU A 61 -10.86 10.59 -5.12
N GLY A 62 -11.14 11.73 -5.74
CA GLY A 62 -10.91 11.91 -7.18
C GLY A 62 -9.45 11.77 -7.57
N VAL A 63 -8.51 12.30 -6.76
CA VAL A 63 -7.06 12.09 -7.02
C VAL A 63 -6.65 10.63 -6.82
N ARG A 64 -7.27 9.88 -5.90
CA ARG A 64 -7.11 8.42 -5.81
C ARG A 64 -7.55 7.74 -7.11
N ASP A 65 -8.71 8.12 -7.64
CA ASP A 65 -9.24 7.52 -8.86
C ASP A 65 -8.36 7.85 -10.08
N ASP A 66 -7.85 9.08 -10.15
CA ASP A 66 -6.89 9.51 -11.17
C ASP A 66 -5.54 8.78 -11.05
N LEU A 67 -5.09 8.50 -9.82
CA LEU A 67 -3.92 7.63 -9.55
C LEU A 67 -4.14 6.23 -10.10
N ARG A 68 -5.29 5.61 -9.78
CA ARG A 68 -5.65 4.27 -10.27
C ARG A 68 -5.67 4.23 -11.79
N ALA A 69 -6.32 5.20 -12.42
CA ALA A 69 -6.35 5.33 -13.88
C ALA A 69 -4.94 5.52 -14.46
N TYR A 70 -4.10 6.36 -13.86
CA TYR A 70 -2.72 6.56 -14.31
C TYR A 70 -1.90 5.27 -14.27
N VAL A 71 -2.05 4.46 -13.22
CA VAL A 71 -1.38 3.16 -13.10
C VAL A 71 -1.87 2.19 -14.18
N VAL A 72 -3.19 2.08 -14.37
CA VAL A 72 -3.80 1.19 -15.38
C VAL A 72 -3.40 1.60 -16.80
N ASP A 73 -3.45 2.89 -17.13
CA ASP A 73 -3.13 3.38 -18.48
C ASP A 73 -1.71 3.03 -18.93
N HIS A 74 -0.78 2.82 -18.00
CA HIS A 74 0.64 2.59 -18.33
C HIS A 74 1.14 1.17 -18.02
N LEU A 75 0.48 0.48 -17.08
CA LEU A 75 0.90 -0.81 -16.53
C LEU A 75 -0.21 -1.87 -16.62
N GLY A 76 -1.36 -1.53 -17.22
CA GLY A 76 -2.53 -2.38 -17.36
C GLY A 76 -2.21 -3.71 -18.04
N ASP A 77 -2.72 -4.80 -17.47
CA ASP A 77 -2.50 -6.16 -17.94
C ASP A 77 -3.70 -7.02 -17.50
N ASP A 78 -4.26 -7.82 -18.41
CA ASP A 78 -5.43 -8.67 -18.12
C ASP A 78 -5.12 -9.74 -17.07
N GLU A 79 -3.85 -10.12 -16.93
CA GLU A 79 -3.37 -11.08 -15.95
C GLU A 79 -2.89 -10.42 -14.65
N ALA A 80 -3.21 -9.13 -14.46
CA ALA A 80 -2.87 -8.43 -13.24
C ALA A 80 -3.62 -8.96 -12.02
N ILE A 81 -3.01 -8.69 -10.86
CA ILE A 81 -3.47 -9.15 -9.57
C ILE A 81 -3.72 -7.93 -8.68
N LEU A 82 -4.90 -7.88 -8.09
CA LEU A 82 -5.23 -6.97 -7.00
C LEU A 82 -4.75 -7.59 -5.67
N ILE A 83 -3.81 -6.95 -5.01
CA ILE A 83 -3.22 -7.44 -3.76
C ILE A 83 -3.66 -6.53 -2.62
N VAL A 84 -4.35 -7.10 -1.64
CA VAL A 84 -4.74 -6.39 -0.41
C VAL A 84 -3.78 -6.74 0.71
N ASP A 85 -3.32 -5.71 1.41
CA ASP A 85 -2.53 -5.85 2.64
C ASP A 85 -2.68 -4.57 3.48
N GLU A 86 -2.28 -4.63 4.74
CA GLU A 86 -2.23 -3.46 5.61
C GLU A 86 -0.82 -3.09 6.01
N THR A 87 -0.64 -1.83 6.39
CA THR A 87 0.56 -1.43 7.12
C THR A 87 0.23 -0.48 8.25
N GLY A 88 1.05 -0.53 9.31
CA GLY A 88 0.86 0.22 10.52
C GLY A 88 2.02 1.17 10.80
N ASP A 89 1.69 2.41 11.15
CA ASP A 89 2.64 3.44 11.54
C ASP A 89 2.57 3.67 13.04
N VAL A 90 3.69 3.52 13.74
CA VAL A 90 3.77 3.79 15.18
C VAL A 90 3.58 5.28 15.44
N LYS A 91 2.64 5.63 16.30
CA LYS A 91 2.34 7.02 16.67
C LYS A 91 2.40 7.20 18.19
N LYS A 92 2.69 8.43 18.63
CA LYS A 92 2.67 8.80 20.06
C LYS A 92 1.41 9.63 20.36
N GLY A 93 0.82 9.41 21.53
CA GLY A 93 -0.38 10.10 21.99
C GLY A 93 -1.68 9.54 21.38
N THR A 94 -2.80 10.16 21.74
CA THR A 94 -4.17 9.67 21.44
C THR A 94 -4.91 10.47 20.38
N HIS A 95 -4.34 11.58 19.90
CA HIS A 95 -5.04 12.58 19.09
C HIS A 95 -4.89 12.40 17.57
N THR A 96 -4.05 11.46 17.13
CA THR A 96 -3.91 11.17 15.69
C THR A 96 -5.03 10.22 15.28
N VAL A 97 -5.79 10.58 14.24
CA VAL A 97 -6.91 9.80 13.73
C VAL A 97 -6.58 8.30 13.57
N GLY A 98 -7.47 7.42 14.04
CA GLY A 98 -7.30 5.97 13.92
C GLY A 98 -6.22 5.33 14.80
N THR A 99 -5.51 6.08 15.65
CA THR A 99 -4.51 5.45 16.53
C THR A 99 -5.13 4.69 17.69
N GLN A 100 -4.70 3.45 17.88
CA GLN A 100 -4.98 2.63 19.05
C GLN A 100 -3.78 1.73 19.36
N ARG A 101 -3.68 1.23 20.59
CA ARG A 101 -2.83 0.06 20.90
C ARG A 101 -3.34 -1.16 20.14
N GLN A 102 -2.62 -1.57 19.11
CA GLN A 102 -2.95 -2.72 18.28
C GLN A 102 -1.67 -3.38 17.78
N TYR A 103 -1.76 -4.65 17.38
CA TYR A 103 -0.63 -5.31 16.76
C TYR A 103 -0.30 -4.61 15.44
N THR A 104 0.98 -4.29 15.25
CA THR A 104 1.49 -3.74 14.00
C THR A 104 2.62 -4.63 13.50
N GLY A 105 2.49 -5.11 12.26
CA GLY A 105 3.52 -5.93 11.62
C GLY A 105 4.89 -5.21 11.59
N THR A 106 4.89 -3.89 11.43
CA THR A 106 6.10 -3.06 11.41
C THR A 106 6.88 -3.10 12.72
N ALA A 107 6.21 -3.17 13.89
CA ALA A 107 6.88 -3.19 15.19
C ALA A 107 6.99 -4.60 15.80
N GLY A 108 6.36 -5.61 15.19
CA GLY A 108 6.32 -6.99 15.69
C GLY A 108 5.66 -7.17 17.06
N ARG A 109 4.96 -6.13 17.57
CA ARG A 109 4.39 -6.09 18.92
C ARG A 109 3.17 -5.17 18.97
N ILE A 110 2.44 -5.23 20.07
CA ILE A 110 1.31 -4.31 20.34
C ILE A 110 1.87 -2.94 20.69
N GLU A 111 1.63 -1.97 19.82
CA GLU A 111 2.01 -0.57 19.99
C GLU A 111 0.85 0.36 19.67
N ASN A 112 0.95 1.60 20.12
CA ASN A 112 0.04 2.62 19.64
C ASN A 112 0.36 2.93 18.16
N ALA A 113 -0.51 2.49 17.27
CA ALA A 113 -0.30 2.57 15.83
C ALA A 113 -1.56 3.03 15.11
N GLN A 114 -1.34 3.71 13.99
CA GLN A 114 -2.34 4.00 12.97
C GLN A 114 -2.21 2.94 11.88
N VAL A 115 -3.29 2.26 11.52
CA VAL A 115 -3.28 1.18 10.52
C VAL A 115 -4.11 1.59 9.32
N ALA A 116 -3.66 1.28 8.12
CA ALA A 116 -4.41 1.48 6.89
C ALA A 116 -4.31 0.26 5.98
N VAL A 117 -5.40 -0.01 5.28
CA VAL A 117 -5.51 -1.06 4.26
C VAL A 117 -5.18 -0.43 2.91
N TYR A 118 -4.43 -1.14 2.09
CA TYR A 118 -4.00 -0.69 0.78
C TYR A 118 -4.33 -1.73 -0.28
N LEU A 119 -4.62 -1.26 -1.50
CA LEU A 119 -4.75 -2.10 -2.68
C LEU A 119 -3.56 -1.84 -3.57
N ALA A 120 -2.75 -2.86 -3.82
CA ALA A 120 -1.71 -2.84 -4.83
C ALA A 120 -2.22 -3.48 -6.12
N TYR A 121 -1.87 -2.86 -7.24
CA TYR A 121 -2.02 -3.41 -8.58
C TYR A 121 -0.68 -4.02 -8.99
N ALA A 122 -0.66 -5.31 -9.35
CA ALA A 122 0.56 -6.01 -9.74
C ALA A 122 0.41 -6.70 -11.10
N GLY A 123 1.07 -6.12 -12.11
CA GLY A 123 1.28 -6.75 -13.41
C GLY A 123 2.55 -7.62 -13.44
N PRO A 124 2.96 -8.13 -14.61
CA PRO A 124 4.13 -9.01 -14.73
C PRO A 124 5.46 -8.40 -14.25
N ASN A 125 5.70 -7.12 -14.57
CA ASN A 125 7.00 -6.48 -14.38
C ASN A 125 6.95 -5.21 -13.52
N SER A 126 5.78 -4.88 -12.97
CA SER A 126 5.55 -3.64 -12.22
C SER A 126 4.41 -3.81 -11.22
N HIS A 127 4.46 -3.00 -10.16
CA HIS A 127 3.43 -2.98 -9.15
C HIS A 127 3.38 -1.61 -8.49
N ALA A 128 2.19 -1.15 -8.11
CA ALA A 128 1.98 0.14 -7.46
C ALA A 128 0.72 0.10 -6.59
N LEU A 129 0.70 0.91 -5.53
CA LEU A 129 -0.50 1.15 -4.73
C LEU A 129 -1.50 1.98 -5.55
N VAL A 130 -2.75 1.54 -5.62
CA VAL A 130 -3.84 2.19 -6.39
C VAL A 130 -5.01 2.66 -5.52
N ASP A 131 -5.15 2.11 -4.31
CA ASP A 131 -6.21 2.49 -3.37
C ASP A 131 -5.70 2.41 -1.91
N ARG A 132 -6.37 3.12 -1.00
CA ARG A 132 -6.06 3.24 0.44
C ARG A 132 -7.33 3.49 1.24
N GLU A 133 -7.41 2.89 2.42
CA GLU A 133 -8.46 3.14 3.41
C GLU A 133 -7.85 3.19 4.81
N LEU A 134 -8.21 4.22 5.59
CA LEU A 134 -7.79 4.29 6.98
C LEU A 134 -8.66 3.34 7.83
N TYR A 135 -8.04 2.40 8.54
CA TYR A 135 -8.77 1.58 9.50
C TYR A 135 -9.09 2.39 10.75
N LEU A 136 -10.38 2.60 11.01
CA LEU A 136 -10.88 3.30 12.19
C LEU A 136 -11.40 2.26 13.22
N PRO A 137 -10.69 2.02 14.33
CA PRO A 137 -11.10 1.01 15.30
C PRO A 137 -12.41 1.37 16.00
N LYS A 138 -13.13 0.38 16.57
CA LYS A 138 -14.37 0.61 17.33
C LYS A 138 -14.22 1.69 18.42
N SER A 139 -13.09 1.69 19.13
CA SER A 139 -12.77 2.71 20.14
C SER A 139 -12.75 4.16 19.63
N TRP A 140 -12.62 4.37 18.32
CA TRP A 140 -12.79 5.68 17.68
C TRP A 140 -14.22 5.91 17.23
N ILE A 141 -14.89 4.89 16.69
CA ILE A 141 -16.28 4.99 16.23
C ILE A 141 -17.21 5.38 17.39
N ASP A 142 -16.97 4.79 18.57
CA ASP A 142 -17.74 4.98 19.79
C ASP A 142 -17.43 6.31 20.50
N ASP A 143 -16.42 7.07 20.05
CA ASP A 143 -15.96 8.34 20.64
C ASP A 143 -16.23 9.51 19.68
N SER A 144 -17.42 10.10 19.80
CA SER A 144 -17.91 11.17 18.92
C SER A 144 -17.08 12.46 19.03
N GLU A 145 -16.64 12.83 20.23
CA GLU A 145 -15.81 14.02 20.46
C GLU A 145 -14.44 13.86 19.77
N ARG A 146 -13.81 12.70 19.93
CA ARG A 146 -12.51 12.41 19.32
C ARG A 146 -12.61 12.36 17.80
N ARG A 147 -13.70 11.82 17.25
CA ARG A 147 -14.00 11.86 15.80
C ARG A 147 -14.13 13.29 15.29
N GLN A 148 -14.90 14.12 15.98
CA GLN A 148 -15.10 15.52 15.62
C GLN A 148 -13.77 16.29 15.65
N CYS A 149 -12.98 16.13 16.71
CA CYS A 149 -11.66 16.77 16.84
C CYS A 149 -10.67 16.36 15.74
N ALA A 150 -10.73 15.10 15.29
CA ALA A 150 -9.92 14.60 14.20
C ALA A 150 -10.50 14.88 12.80
N GLY A 151 -11.70 15.45 12.71
CA GLY A 151 -12.39 15.75 11.47
C GLY A 151 -12.83 14.51 10.69
N VAL A 152 -13.19 13.43 11.39
CA VAL A 152 -13.77 12.23 10.77
C VAL A 152 -15.19 12.57 10.28
N PRO A 153 -15.54 12.27 9.01
CA PRO A 153 -16.90 12.47 8.52
C PRO A 153 -17.95 11.71 9.35
N THR A 154 -19.16 12.25 9.43
CA THR A 154 -20.24 11.73 10.28
C THR A 154 -20.79 10.41 9.79
N ASP A 155 -20.76 10.19 8.48
CA ASP A 155 -21.19 8.99 7.75
C ASP A 155 -20.17 7.83 7.81
N VAL A 156 -18.98 8.05 8.37
CA VAL A 156 -18.00 6.97 8.58
C VAL A 156 -18.48 6.06 9.71
N GLU A 157 -18.83 4.84 9.34
CA GLU A 157 -19.18 3.74 10.26
C GLU A 157 -18.01 2.76 10.45
N PHE A 158 -18.14 1.88 11.45
CA PHE A 158 -17.16 0.82 11.67
C PHE A 158 -17.10 -0.13 10.46
N ALA A 159 -15.90 -0.37 9.96
CA ALA A 159 -15.64 -1.38 8.94
C ALA A 159 -14.45 -2.23 9.36
N THR A 160 -14.57 -3.55 9.19
CA THR A 160 -13.44 -4.47 9.37
C THR A 160 -12.43 -4.27 8.23
N LYS A 161 -11.18 -4.73 8.41
CA LYS A 161 -10.19 -4.67 7.32
C LYS A 161 -10.65 -5.44 6.06
N PRO A 162 -11.25 -6.65 6.15
CA PRO A 162 -11.86 -7.30 4.99
C PRO A 162 -12.98 -6.49 4.33
N ALA A 163 -13.84 -5.81 5.09
CA ALA A 163 -14.87 -4.94 4.52
C ALA A 163 -14.27 -3.72 3.79
N LEU A 164 -13.16 -3.16 4.29
CA LEU A 164 -12.42 -2.11 3.57
C LEU A 164 -11.81 -2.67 2.28
N ALA A 165 -11.23 -3.86 2.33
CA ALA A 165 -10.70 -4.55 1.15
C ALA A 165 -11.75 -4.79 0.08
N GLU A 166 -12.94 -5.25 0.48
CA GLU A 166 -14.09 -5.44 -0.41
C GLU A 166 -14.49 -4.14 -1.11
N ARG A 167 -14.59 -3.03 -0.37
CA ARG A 167 -14.89 -1.71 -0.94
C ARG A 167 -13.85 -1.30 -1.97
N MET A 168 -12.57 -1.50 -1.68
CA MET A 168 -11.46 -1.13 -2.57
C MET A 168 -11.44 -1.98 -3.85
N ILE A 169 -11.65 -3.30 -3.73
CA ILE A 169 -11.75 -4.21 -4.88
C ILE A 169 -12.97 -3.86 -5.72
N THR A 170 -14.13 -3.66 -5.10
CA THR A 170 -15.37 -3.30 -5.78
C THR A 170 -15.21 -1.98 -6.54
N ARG A 171 -14.59 -0.96 -5.94
CA ARG A 171 -14.27 0.30 -6.63
C ARG A 171 -13.33 0.09 -7.83
N ALA A 172 -12.32 -0.77 -7.69
CA ALA A 172 -11.39 -1.05 -8.78
C ALA A 172 -12.11 -1.74 -9.96
N VAL A 173 -12.91 -2.77 -9.69
CA VAL A 173 -13.69 -3.49 -10.72
C VAL A 173 -14.73 -2.57 -11.36
N ALA A 174 -15.48 -1.80 -10.57
CA ALA A 174 -16.46 -0.85 -11.09
C ALA A 174 -15.83 0.26 -11.95
N ALA A 175 -14.55 0.59 -11.72
CA ALA A 175 -13.79 1.52 -12.53
C ALA A 175 -13.16 0.88 -13.79
N GLY A 176 -13.43 -0.40 -14.07
CA GLY A 176 -12.91 -1.10 -15.24
C GLY A 176 -11.41 -1.44 -15.16
N VAL A 177 -10.85 -1.58 -13.95
CA VAL A 177 -9.45 -2.00 -13.80
C VAL A 177 -9.28 -3.42 -14.35
N PRO A 178 -8.39 -3.66 -15.34
CA PRO A 178 -8.12 -5.01 -15.84
C PRO A 178 -7.37 -5.81 -14.78
N ALA A 179 -8.01 -6.84 -14.25
CA ALA A 179 -7.43 -7.78 -13.31
C ALA A 179 -8.18 -9.12 -13.40
N ARG A 180 -7.43 -10.22 -13.29
CA ARG A 180 -8.00 -11.58 -13.27
C ARG A 180 -8.05 -12.18 -11.88
N TRP A 181 -7.24 -11.64 -10.95
CA TRP A 181 -7.01 -12.25 -9.65
C TRP A 181 -7.04 -11.23 -8.51
N ALA A 182 -7.45 -11.70 -7.33
CA ALA A 182 -7.23 -11.02 -6.06
C ALA A 182 -6.44 -11.92 -5.08
N THR A 183 -5.62 -11.32 -4.22
CA THR A 183 -4.86 -12.03 -3.17
C THR A 183 -4.66 -11.16 -1.93
N GLY A 184 -4.34 -11.79 -0.81
CA GLY A 184 -4.27 -11.19 0.51
C GLY A 184 -3.80 -12.22 1.53
N ASP A 185 -3.46 -11.73 2.73
CA ASP A 185 -3.00 -12.54 3.84
C ASP A 185 -4.14 -13.30 4.57
N GLU A 186 -3.82 -13.88 5.73
CA GLU A 186 -4.76 -14.68 6.51
C GLU A 186 -5.95 -13.89 7.07
N VAL A 187 -5.80 -12.59 7.32
CA VAL A 187 -6.90 -11.75 7.81
C VAL A 187 -7.99 -11.65 6.75
N TYR A 188 -7.58 -11.46 5.50
CA TYR A 188 -8.50 -11.38 4.36
C TYR A 188 -9.02 -12.75 3.95
N GLY A 189 -8.15 -13.76 3.91
CA GLY A 189 -8.55 -15.09 3.49
C GLY A 189 -9.43 -15.84 4.48
N ALA A 190 -9.48 -15.44 5.75
CA ALA A 190 -10.41 -15.99 6.73
C ALA A 190 -11.86 -15.49 6.53
N ASP A 191 -12.06 -14.35 5.87
CA ASP A 191 -13.36 -13.68 5.76
C ASP A 191 -14.22 -14.27 4.62
N PRO A 192 -15.39 -14.86 4.90
CA PRO A 192 -16.25 -15.44 3.87
C PRO A 192 -16.91 -14.42 2.96
N ASP A 193 -17.28 -13.25 3.50
CA ASP A 193 -18.01 -12.23 2.77
C ASP A 193 -17.10 -11.60 1.70
N LEU A 194 -15.84 -11.32 2.06
CA LEU A 194 -14.83 -10.87 1.10
C LEU A 194 -14.59 -11.90 -0.01
N ARG A 195 -14.53 -13.20 0.32
CA ARG A 195 -14.36 -14.26 -0.69
C ARG A 195 -15.53 -14.31 -1.67
N ALA A 196 -16.75 -14.26 -1.14
CA ALA A 196 -17.98 -14.23 -1.94
C ALA A 196 -18.03 -12.97 -2.82
N ALA A 197 -17.67 -11.80 -2.28
CA ALA A 197 -17.64 -10.56 -3.02
C ALA A 197 -16.62 -10.59 -4.17
N ILE A 198 -15.41 -11.12 -3.94
CA ILE A 198 -14.40 -11.27 -5.00
C ILE A 198 -14.92 -12.21 -6.11
N ALA A 199 -15.52 -13.35 -5.73
CA ALA A 199 -16.07 -14.30 -6.68
C ALA A 199 -17.24 -13.71 -7.50
N ALA A 200 -18.12 -12.94 -6.85
CA ALA A 200 -19.24 -12.25 -7.49
C ALA A 200 -18.81 -11.20 -8.52
N GLN A 201 -17.60 -10.63 -8.36
CA GLN A 201 -16.99 -9.72 -9.34
C GLN A 201 -16.31 -10.47 -10.51
N GLY A 202 -16.39 -11.80 -10.55
CA GLY A 202 -15.78 -12.63 -11.60
C GLY A 202 -14.25 -12.78 -11.48
N LEU A 203 -13.67 -12.39 -10.34
CA LEU A 203 -12.23 -12.52 -10.09
C LEU A 203 -11.90 -13.89 -9.49
N GLY A 204 -10.81 -14.50 -9.94
CA GLY A 204 -10.20 -15.60 -9.19
C GLY A 204 -9.54 -15.08 -7.92
N TYR A 205 -9.34 -15.93 -6.91
CA TYR A 205 -8.55 -15.55 -5.74
C TYR A 205 -7.59 -16.63 -5.28
N VAL A 206 -6.52 -16.18 -4.62
CA VAL A 206 -5.62 -17.01 -3.80
C VAL A 206 -5.40 -16.27 -2.49
N LEU A 207 -6.10 -16.66 -1.44
CA LEU A 207 -6.06 -15.96 -0.15
C LEU A 207 -5.44 -16.88 0.90
N ALA A 208 -4.48 -16.38 1.66
CA ALA A 208 -3.85 -17.18 2.72
C ALA A 208 -4.88 -17.51 3.81
N VAL A 209 -4.74 -18.68 4.44
CA VAL A 209 -5.61 -19.10 5.55
C VAL A 209 -4.79 -19.76 6.64
N GLY A 210 -5.21 -19.57 7.88
CA GLY A 210 -4.58 -20.21 9.03
C GLY A 210 -4.67 -21.74 8.97
N SER A 211 -3.67 -22.41 9.56
CA SER A 211 -3.54 -23.88 9.58
C SER A 211 -4.69 -24.60 10.29
N ASN A 212 -5.42 -23.90 11.16
CA ASN A 212 -6.55 -24.41 11.93
C ASN A 212 -7.89 -24.31 11.17
N ARG A 213 -7.90 -23.79 9.94
CA ARG A 213 -9.13 -23.67 9.14
C ARG A 213 -9.58 -25.04 8.63
N THR A 214 -10.89 -25.21 8.55
CA THR A 214 -11.53 -26.44 8.07
C THR A 214 -11.97 -26.25 6.62
N VAL A 215 -11.74 -27.26 5.80
CA VAL A 215 -12.23 -27.36 4.42
C VAL A 215 -12.98 -28.66 4.25
N THR A 216 -13.93 -28.69 3.32
CA THR A 216 -14.67 -29.89 2.95
C THR A 216 -14.11 -30.43 1.65
N THR A 217 -13.79 -31.72 1.60
CA THR A 217 -13.44 -32.45 0.38
C THR A 217 -14.51 -33.50 0.10
N SER A 218 -14.38 -34.24 -1.01
CA SER A 218 -15.24 -35.39 -1.33
C SER A 218 -15.23 -36.48 -0.25
N THR A 219 -14.23 -36.49 0.64
CA THR A 219 -14.08 -37.47 1.72
C THR A 219 -14.52 -36.93 3.09
N GLY A 220 -15.07 -35.72 3.15
CA GLY A 220 -15.54 -35.08 4.39
C GLY A 220 -14.77 -33.80 4.77
N SER A 221 -15.16 -33.21 5.90
CA SER A 221 -14.55 -31.99 6.42
C SER A 221 -13.35 -32.29 7.33
N GLN A 222 -12.27 -31.55 7.16
CA GLN A 222 -11.04 -31.71 7.94
C GLN A 222 -10.25 -30.41 8.00
N ARG A 223 -9.36 -30.28 8.99
CA ARG A 223 -8.46 -29.13 9.05
C ARG A 223 -7.42 -29.17 7.94
N VAL A 224 -7.02 -28.00 7.43
CA VAL A 224 -6.07 -27.89 6.32
C VAL A 224 -4.70 -28.47 6.65
N ASP A 225 -4.27 -28.41 7.91
CA ASP A 225 -3.00 -28.96 8.35
C ASP A 225 -3.01 -30.48 8.47
N GLU A 226 -4.11 -31.05 8.95
CA GLU A 226 -4.35 -32.50 8.98
C GLU A 226 -4.43 -33.07 7.56
N LEU A 227 -5.18 -32.40 6.69
CA LEU A 227 -5.25 -32.74 5.27
C LEU A 227 -3.86 -32.76 4.64
N ALA A 228 -3.08 -31.68 4.78
CA ALA A 228 -1.75 -31.60 4.20
C ALA A 228 -0.80 -32.70 4.70
N ARG A 229 -0.92 -33.10 5.98
CA ARG A 229 -0.14 -34.21 6.56
C ARG A 229 -0.52 -35.58 6.00
N SER A 230 -1.79 -35.77 5.62
CA SER A 230 -2.29 -37.03 5.05
C SER A 230 -1.88 -37.26 3.58
N LEU A 231 -1.46 -36.21 2.87
CA LEU A 231 -1.18 -36.29 1.44
C LEU A 231 0.09 -37.09 1.14
N PRO A 232 0.05 -38.03 0.18
CA PRO A 232 1.21 -38.83 -0.19
C PRO A 232 2.29 -37.98 -0.86
N ARG A 233 3.57 -38.37 -0.76
CA ARG A 233 4.70 -37.63 -1.36
C ARG A 233 4.52 -37.31 -2.84
N ARG A 234 3.87 -38.21 -3.61
CA ARG A 234 3.58 -38.03 -5.04
C ARG A 234 2.59 -36.90 -5.37
N ALA A 235 1.82 -36.43 -4.38
CA ALA A 235 0.88 -35.32 -4.55
C ALA A 235 1.58 -33.95 -4.57
N TRP A 236 2.87 -33.90 -4.21
CA TRP A 236 3.66 -32.68 -4.14
C TRP A 236 4.47 -32.48 -5.41
N ARG A 237 4.39 -31.28 -6.00
CA ARG A 237 5.10 -30.88 -7.20
C ARG A 237 6.01 -29.70 -6.90
N ARG A 238 7.28 -29.80 -7.31
CA ARG A 238 8.23 -28.70 -7.14
C ARG A 238 8.03 -27.65 -8.23
N VAL A 239 7.58 -26.46 -7.84
CA VAL A 239 7.25 -25.35 -8.77
C VAL A 239 7.83 -24.05 -8.21
N SER A 240 8.32 -23.18 -9.08
CA SER A 240 8.83 -21.86 -8.69
C SER A 240 7.68 -20.88 -8.45
N ALA A 241 7.74 -20.15 -7.34
CA ALA A 241 6.85 -19.03 -7.02
C ALA A 241 7.30 -17.72 -7.70
N GLY A 242 8.06 -17.82 -8.79
CA GLY A 242 8.67 -16.70 -9.50
C GLY A 242 10.03 -16.27 -8.93
N THR A 243 10.63 -15.30 -9.62
CA THR A 243 11.97 -14.79 -9.33
C THR A 243 12.01 -13.97 -8.04
N GLY A 244 12.98 -14.28 -7.17
CA GLY A 244 13.37 -13.44 -6.04
C GLY A 244 14.76 -12.84 -6.25
N ALA A 245 15.26 -12.08 -5.27
CA ALA A 245 16.55 -11.40 -5.35
C ALA A 245 17.77 -12.32 -5.59
N LYS A 246 17.64 -13.62 -5.28
CA LYS A 246 18.68 -14.65 -5.47
C LYS A 246 18.30 -15.69 -6.54
N GLY A 247 17.38 -15.35 -7.45
CA GLY A 247 16.88 -16.25 -8.48
C GLY A 247 15.55 -16.92 -8.13
N GLN A 248 15.24 -18.04 -8.78
CA GLN A 248 13.95 -18.72 -8.70
C GLN A 248 13.62 -19.22 -7.28
N ARG A 249 12.41 -18.93 -6.80
CA ARG A 249 11.93 -19.36 -5.47
C ARG A 249 11.20 -20.69 -5.55
N TRP A 250 11.95 -21.78 -5.48
CA TRP A 250 11.41 -23.13 -5.54
C TRP A 250 10.77 -23.57 -4.23
N TYR A 251 9.54 -24.07 -4.31
CA TYR A 251 8.83 -24.73 -3.21
C TYR A 251 8.15 -26.01 -3.72
N SER A 252 7.79 -26.89 -2.80
CA SER A 252 6.89 -28.00 -3.10
C SER A 252 5.45 -27.56 -2.88
N TRP A 253 4.58 -27.84 -3.85
CA TRP A 253 3.19 -27.42 -3.84
C TRP A 253 2.26 -28.60 -4.04
N THR A 254 1.07 -28.53 -3.48
CA THR A 254 -0.02 -29.45 -3.77
C THR A 254 -1.34 -28.69 -3.86
N LEU A 255 -2.25 -29.22 -4.68
CA LEU A 255 -3.55 -28.64 -4.94
C LEU A 255 -4.60 -29.71 -4.66
N VAL A 256 -5.54 -29.40 -3.77
CA VAL A 256 -6.62 -30.30 -3.38
C VAL A 256 -7.93 -29.62 -3.73
N GLU A 257 -8.82 -30.32 -4.44
CA GLU A 257 -10.17 -29.83 -4.70
C GLU A 257 -10.98 -29.78 -3.39
N ILE A 258 -11.66 -28.66 -3.16
CA ILE A 258 -12.52 -28.47 -2.00
C ILE A 258 -13.92 -28.10 -2.45
N THR A 259 -14.91 -28.40 -1.62
CA THR A 259 -16.30 -28.02 -1.86
C THR A 259 -16.60 -26.71 -1.12
N ASP A 260 -17.28 -25.81 -1.81
CA ASP A 260 -17.77 -24.54 -1.28
C ASP A 260 -19.22 -24.33 -1.73
N ALA A 261 -19.93 -23.38 -1.11
CA ALA A 261 -21.32 -23.08 -1.47
C ALA A 261 -21.44 -22.39 -2.84
N GLU A 262 -20.43 -21.62 -3.22
CA GLU A 262 -20.42 -20.83 -4.46
C GLU A 262 -20.07 -21.69 -5.69
N PRO A 263 -20.67 -21.43 -6.86
CA PRO A 263 -20.31 -22.11 -8.10
C PRO A 263 -18.90 -21.73 -8.56
N GLY A 264 -18.22 -22.66 -9.23
CA GLY A 264 -16.88 -22.48 -9.80
C GLY A 264 -15.87 -23.48 -9.24
N HIS A 265 -14.58 -23.18 -9.42
CA HIS A 265 -13.51 -24.12 -9.10
C HIS A 265 -12.82 -23.72 -7.80
N HIS A 266 -13.04 -24.51 -6.75
CA HIS A 266 -12.49 -24.25 -5.42
C HIS A 266 -11.38 -25.24 -5.07
N HIS A 267 -10.28 -24.70 -4.57
CA HIS A 267 -9.12 -25.51 -4.20
C HIS A 267 -8.48 -25.04 -2.91
N LEU A 268 -7.88 -25.98 -2.18
CA LEU A 268 -6.84 -25.72 -1.20
C LEU A 268 -5.48 -25.86 -1.88
N LEU A 269 -4.72 -24.76 -1.92
CA LEU A 269 -3.32 -24.78 -2.31
C LEU A 269 -2.46 -24.84 -1.05
N VAL A 270 -1.50 -25.76 -1.01
CA VAL A 270 -0.56 -25.88 0.10
C VAL A 270 0.87 -25.74 -0.42
N ARG A 271 1.64 -24.85 0.20
CA ARG A 271 3.06 -24.65 -0.04
C ARG A 271 3.87 -25.30 1.08
N ARG A 272 4.92 -26.03 0.73
CA ARG A 272 5.96 -26.49 1.65
C ARG A 272 7.31 -25.89 1.31
N ASN A 273 7.95 -25.30 2.30
CA ASN A 273 9.37 -24.96 2.22
C ASN A 273 10.20 -26.23 2.47
N ASP A 274 10.86 -26.73 1.43
CA ASP A 274 11.62 -27.99 1.52
C ASP A 274 12.86 -27.90 2.42
N LYS A 275 13.30 -26.70 2.82
CA LYS A 275 14.41 -26.50 3.77
C LYS A 275 13.94 -26.45 5.23
N THR A 276 12.86 -25.73 5.50
CA THR A 276 12.36 -25.51 6.88
C THR A 276 11.20 -26.42 7.27
N ALA A 277 10.66 -27.18 6.31
CA ALA A 277 9.41 -27.93 6.42
C ALA A 277 8.16 -27.08 6.74
N GLU A 278 8.28 -25.74 6.71
CA GLU A 278 7.18 -24.82 6.98
C GLU A 278 6.10 -24.94 5.90
N LEU A 279 4.84 -24.98 6.35
CA LEU A 279 3.66 -25.04 5.50
C LEU A 279 2.93 -23.70 5.48
N ALA A 280 2.45 -23.31 4.30
CA ALA A 280 1.51 -22.21 4.13
C ALA A 280 0.30 -22.70 3.33
N TYR A 281 -0.89 -22.23 3.71
CA TYR A 281 -2.17 -22.70 3.18
C TYR A 281 -2.91 -21.54 2.52
N TYR A 282 -3.57 -21.82 1.39
CA TYR A 282 -4.34 -20.83 0.66
C TYR A 282 -5.66 -21.42 0.20
N ARG A 283 -6.76 -20.71 0.47
CA ARG A 283 -8.05 -20.99 -0.17
C ARG A 283 -8.05 -20.31 -1.53
N CYS A 284 -8.37 -21.07 -2.56
CA CYS A 284 -8.29 -20.64 -3.95
C CYS A 284 -9.64 -20.81 -4.64
N TYR A 285 -9.94 -19.87 -5.54
CA TYR A 285 -11.14 -19.89 -6.37
C TYR A 285 -10.78 -19.43 -7.78
N SER A 286 -11.45 -19.99 -8.78
CA SER A 286 -11.46 -19.43 -10.13
C SER A 286 -12.80 -19.67 -10.81
N PRO A 287 -13.33 -18.71 -11.59
CA PRO A 287 -14.53 -18.92 -12.39
C PRO A 287 -14.33 -19.93 -13.52
N ASN A 288 -13.09 -20.11 -13.98
CA ASN A 288 -12.74 -21.03 -15.06
C ASN A 288 -11.67 -22.04 -14.60
N PRO A 289 -11.51 -23.20 -15.27
CA PRO A 289 -10.43 -24.13 -14.95
C PRO A 289 -9.06 -23.46 -15.09
N VAL A 290 -8.21 -23.63 -14.08
CA VAL A 290 -6.84 -23.09 -14.04
C VAL A 290 -5.86 -24.14 -13.57
N THR A 291 -4.57 -23.91 -13.84
CA THR A 291 -3.51 -24.85 -13.49
C THR A 291 -2.94 -24.56 -12.09
N LEU A 292 -2.24 -25.55 -11.52
CA LEU A 292 -1.40 -25.32 -10.34
C LEU A 292 -0.41 -24.16 -10.54
N ALA A 293 0.15 -24.01 -11.75
CA ALA A 293 1.11 -22.94 -12.04
C ALA A 293 0.48 -21.55 -11.94
N ASP A 294 -0.80 -21.41 -12.32
CA ASP A 294 -1.53 -20.15 -12.21
C ASP A 294 -1.69 -19.74 -10.75
N TYR A 295 -2.15 -20.67 -9.89
CA TYR A 295 -2.27 -20.40 -8.46
C TYR A 295 -0.93 -20.12 -7.78
N VAL A 296 0.14 -20.85 -8.14
CA VAL A 296 1.50 -20.62 -7.62
C VAL A 296 2.03 -19.25 -8.05
N ARG A 297 1.74 -18.81 -9.28
CA ARG A 297 2.09 -17.47 -9.76
C ARG A 297 1.39 -16.38 -8.94
N VAL A 298 0.11 -16.54 -8.65
CA VAL A 298 -0.65 -15.56 -7.84
C VAL A 298 -0.13 -15.54 -6.40
N ALA A 299 0.02 -16.71 -5.76
CA ALA A 299 0.58 -16.83 -4.41
C ALA A 299 1.99 -16.21 -4.32
N GLY A 300 2.83 -16.43 -5.34
CA GLY A 300 4.19 -15.89 -5.43
C GLY A 300 4.23 -14.36 -5.56
N ARG A 301 3.22 -13.77 -6.20
CA ARG A 301 3.12 -12.31 -6.42
C ARG A 301 2.57 -11.54 -5.22
N ARG A 302 1.99 -12.19 -4.21
CA ARG A 302 1.54 -11.53 -2.96
C ARG A 302 2.63 -10.63 -2.35
N TRP A 303 3.89 -11.04 -2.40
CA TRP A 303 5.03 -10.26 -1.87
C TRP A 303 5.21 -8.87 -2.53
N LYS A 304 4.61 -8.62 -3.71
CA LYS A 304 4.70 -7.31 -4.37
C LYS A 304 4.07 -6.18 -3.57
N VAL A 305 3.08 -6.45 -2.71
CA VAL A 305 2.54 -5.39 -1.84
C VAL A 305 3.57 -4.92 -0.80
N GLU A 306 4.37 -5.83 -0.25
CA GLU A 306 5.46 -5.50 0.68
C GLU A 306 6.57 -4.72 -0.03
N GLU A 307 6.94 -5.10 -1.25
CA GLU A 307 7.85 -4.30 -2.08
C GLU A 307 7.29 -2.89 -2.32
N SER A 308 5.99 -2.76 -2.60
CA SER A 308 5.31 -1.46 -2.74
C SER A 308 5.28 -0.66 -1.44
N PHE A 309 5.13 -1.28 -0.27
CA PHE A 309 5.23 -0.59 1.00
C PHE A 309 6.66 -0.11 1.26
N GLN A 310 7.66 -0.97 1.09
CA GLN A 310 9.06 -0.60 1.27
C GLN A 310 9.46 0.55 0.34
N ALA A 311 9.09 0.47 -0.94
CA ALA A 311 9.37 1.51 -1.91
C ALA A 311 8.55 2.78 -1.66
N GLY A 312 7.26 2.68 -1.32
CA GLY A 312 6.42 3.83 -0.96
C GLY A 312 6.95 4.59 0.25
N LYS A 313 7.35 3.87 1.31
CA LYS A 313 7.96 4.45 2.52
C LYS A 313 9.32 5.07 2.21
N GLY A 314 10.26 4.29 1.69
CA GLY A 314 11.63 4.74 1.45
C GLY A 314 11.74 5.83 0.37
N LEU A 315 11.00 5.70 -0.72
CA LEU A 315 11.13 6.59 -1.89
C LEU A 315 10.16 7.77 -1.85
N ALA A 316 8.96 7.61 -1.29
CA ALA A 316 7.91 8.63 -1.35
C ALA A 316 7.34 9.05 0.02
N GLY A 317 7.93 8.61 1.13
CA GLY A 317 7.57 9.08 2.48
C GLY A 317 6.15 8.71 2.91
N LEU A 318 5.67 7.53 2.52
CA LEU A 318 4.31 7.06 2.80
C LEU A 318 3.96 7.11 4.31
N ASP A 319 4.91 6.72 5.17
CA ASP A 319 4.78 6.63 6.63
C ASP A 319 5.39 7.81 7.40
N GLU A 320 6.05 8.74 6.71
CA GLU A 320 6.76 9.87 7.33
C GLU A 320 5.85 11.05 7.71
N HIS A 321 4.56 10.92 7.43
CA HIS A 321 3.58 11.96 7.70
C HIS A 321 3.46 12.27 9.21
N GLN A 322 3.31 13.56 9.51
CA GLN A 322 3.04 14.06 10.86
C GLN A 322 1.61 14.60 11.03
N VAL A 323 0.76 14.37 10.02
CA VAL A 323 -0.64 14.79 10.03
C VAL A 323 -1.46 13.99 11.04
N ARG A 324 -2.51 14.62 11.59
CA ARG A 324 -3.33 14.06 12.67
C ARG A 324 -4.81 13.92 12.35
N THR A 325 -5.31 14.61 11.32
CA THR A 325 -6.74 14.63 10.98
C THR A 325 -7.06 13.71 9.82
N TRP A 326 -8.32 13.27 9.74
CA TRP A 326 -8.82 12.38 8.68
C TRP A 326 -8.48 12.88 7.28
N THR A 327 -8.84 14.13 6.99
CA THR A 327 -8.61 14.76 5.68
C THR A 327 -7.12 14.84 5.34
N SER A 328 -6.30 15.28 6.30
CA SER A 328 -4.86 15.45 6.07
C SER A 328 -4.15 14.12 5.83
N TRP A 329 -4.59 13.05 6.51
CA TRP A 329 -4.07 11.70 6.30
C TRP A 329 -4.36 11.21 4.89
N HIS A 330 -5.63 11.23 4.47
CA HIS A 330 -6.02 10.80 3.12
C HIS A 330 -5.21 11.55 2.08
N ARG A 331 -5.10 12.87 2.22
CA ARG A 331 -4.36 13.73 1.30
C ARG A 331 -2.86 13.46 1.23
N TRP A 332 -2.19 13.26 2.37
CA TRP A 332 -0.77 12.91 2.37
C TRP A 332 -0.53 11.58 1.66
N VAL A 333 -1.24 10.54 2.09
CA VAL A 333 -1.06 9.18 1.56
C VAL A 333 -1.42 9.16 0.07
N THR A 334 -2.40 9.95 -0.36
CA THR A 334 -2.71 10.20 -1.78
C THR A 334 -1.52 10.69 -2.57
N LEU A 335 -0.94 11.80 -2.14
CA LEU A 335 0.15 12.44 -2.87
C LEU A 335 1.43 11.61 -2.81
N SER A 336 1.66 10.88 -1.71
CA SER A 336 2.77 9.93 -1.59
C SER A 336 2.62 8.74 -2.55
N MET A 337 1.44 8.13 -2.62
CA MET A 337 1.15 7.05 -3.58
C MET A 337 1.29 7.55 -5.02
N LEU A 338 0.80 8.76 -5.32
CA LEU A 338 0.93 9.37 -6.65
C LEU A 338 2.40 9.66 -6.99
N ALA A 339 3.18 10.19 -6.06
CA ALA A 339 4.62 10.41 -6.26
C ALA A 339 5.38 9.09 -6.49
N HIS A 340 5.02 8.02 -5.78
CA HIS A 340 5.60 6.70 -6.00
C HIS A 340 5.18 6.11 -7.36
N ALA A 341 3.89 6.21 -7.72
CA ALA A 341 3.38 5.72 -9.00
C ALA A 341 4.04 6.42 -10.20
N PHE A 342 4.37 7.72 -10.08
CA PHE A 342 5.19 8.41 -11.06
C PHE A 342 6.51 7.67 -11.30
N LEU A 343 7.28 7.41 -10.24
CA LEU A 343 8.57 6.71 -10.35
C LEU A 343 8.42 5.31 -10.95
N VAL A 344 7.40 4.55 -10.55
CA VAL A 344 7.14 3.21 -11.08
C VAL A 344 6.85 3.25 -12.57
N VAL A 345 5.92 4.13 -12.98
CA VAL A 345 5.49 4.23 -14.38
C VAL A 345 6.62 4.74 -15.27
N THR A 346 7.37 5.74 -14.86
CA THR A 346 8.50 6.24 -15.66
C THR A 346 9.63 5.23 -15.76
N THR A 347 9.92 4.50 -14.68
CA THR A 347 10.88 3.39 -14.72
C THR A 347 10.42 2.31 -15.67
N ALA A 348 9.14 1.91 -15.63
CA ALA A 348 8.58 0.93 -16.54
C ALA A 348 8.60 1.39 -18.00
N ALA A 349 8.34 2.68 -18.26
CA ALA A 349 8.44 3.27 -19.59
C ALA A 349 9.89 3.23 -20.10
N GLN A 350 10.87 3.61 -19.28
CA GLN A 350 12.28 3.57 -19.67
C GLN A 350 12.75 2.15 -19.99
N ARG A 351 12.38 1.16 -19.17
CA ARG A 351 12.69 -0.26 -19.43
C ARG A 351 12.18 -0.78 -20.78
N ARG A 352 11.08 -0.22 -21.29
CA ARG A 352 10.52 -0.59 -22.60
C ARG A 352 11.30 0.07 -23.75
N SER A 353 11.96 1.19 -23.49
CA SER A 353 12.78 1.92 -24.47
C SER A 353 14.23 1.41 -24.52
N ASP A 354 14.70 0.75 -23.46
CA ASP A 354 16.03 0.15 -23.42
C ASP A 354 16.05 -1.09 -24.34
N GLU A 355 16.54 -0.93 -25.57
CA GLU A 355 16.88 -2.06 -26.46
C GLU A 355 18.07 -2.86 -25.87
N PRO A 356 18.10 -4.19 -26.02
CA PRO A 356 19.25 -4.97 -25.59
C PRO A 356 20.50 -4.53 -26.37
N ASP A 357 21.51 -4.04 -25.66
CA ASP A 357 22.80 -3.64 -26.22
C ASP A 357 23.55 -4.90 -26.72
N ASP A 358 23.43 -5.18 -28.02
CA ASP A 358 24.07 -6.33 -28.69
C ASP A 358 25.61 -6.20 -28.77
N GLN A 359 26.19 -5.03 -28.43
CA GLN A 359 27.60 -4.74 -28.71
C GLN A 359 28.59 -5.16 -27.61
N THR A 360 28.15 -5.40 -26.37
CA THR A 360 29.06 -5.67 -25.24
C THR A 360 28.93 -7.08 -24.65
N GLY A 361 27.95 -7.88 -25.08
CA GLY A 361 27.69 -9.21 -24.52
C GLY A 361 27.33 -9.20 -23.02
N GLN A 362 27.20 -8.03 -22.41
CA GLN A 362 26.87 -7.82 -21.01
C GLN A 362 25.47 -7.21 -20.92
N THR A 363 24.48 -8.04 -20.65
CA THR A 363 23.11 -7.57 -20.40
C THR A 363 23.10 -6.82 -19.06
N LEU A 364 22.89 -5.51 -19.09
CA LEU A 364 22.70 -4.72 -17.86
C LEU A 364 21.51 -5.24 -17.06
N ILE A 365 21.58 -5.13 -15.73
CA ILE A 365 20.42 -5.38 -14.88
C ILE A 365 19.35 -4.33 -15.22
N THR A 366 18.10 -4.78 -15.34
CA THR A 366 16.94 -3.92 -15.61
C THR A 366 16.89 -2.72 -14.67
N LEU A 367 16.68 -1.52 -15.22
CA LEU A 367 16.63 -0.27 -14.46
C LEU A 367 15.68 -0.37 -13.26
N THR A 368 16.16 -0.09 -12.06
CA THR A 368 15.33 -0.15 -10.85
C THR A 368 14.66 1.20 -10.56
N VAL A 369 13.56 1.19 -9.81
CA VAL A 369 12.88 2.44 -9.37
C VAL A 369 13.83 3.30 -8.53
N ASN A 370 14.69 2.67 -7.72
CA ASN A 370 15.72 3.35 -6.93
C ASN A 370 16.72 4.07 -7.82
N GLU A 371 17.24 3.41 -8.85
CA GLU A 371 18.22 4.01 -9.75
C GLU A 371 17.58 5.10 -10.62
N PHE A 372 16.36 4.89 -11.13
CA PHE A 372 15.62 5.94 -11.82
C PHE A 372 15.42 7.16 -10.92
N ARG A 373 14.99 6.98 -9.66
CA ARG A 373 14.85 8.08 -8.70
C ARG A 373 16.18 8.82 -8.52
N ARG A 374 17.31 8.09 -8.36
CA ARG A 374 18.64 8.69 -8.21
C ARG A 374 19.00 9.54 -9.42
N LEU A 375 18.82 9.03 -10.63
CA LEU A 375 19.08 9.75 -11.88
C LEU A 375 18.16 10.97 -12.03
N PHE A 376 16.86 10.81 -11.74
CA PHE A 376 15.90 11.91 -11.75
C PHE A 376 16.30 13.02 -10.79
N ILE A 377 16.75 12.68 -9.58
CA ILE A 377 17.26 13.67 -8.63
C ILE A 377 18.50 14.37 -9.20
N ALA A 378 19.50 13.62 -9.65
CA ALA A 378 20.78 14.17 -10.09
C ALA A 378 20.66 15.07 -11.33
N LEU A 379 19.81 14.67 -12.29
CA LEU A 379 19.71 15.30 -13.60
C LEU A 379 18.64 16.40 -13.66
N VAL A 380 17.55 16.25 -12.89
CA VAL A 380 16.38 17.14 -12.99
C VAL A 380 16.22 18.00 -11.75
N LEU A 381 16.62 17.51 -10.57
CA LEU A 381 16.37 18.19 -9.30
C LEU A 381 17.65 18.79 -8.72
N GLN A 382 17.95 20.03 -9.12
CA GLN A 382 18.94 20.85 -8.45
C GLN A 382 18.29 21.71 -7.36
N PRO A 383 18.66 21.58 -6.07
CA PRO A 383 18.24 22.52 -5.05
C PRO A 383 19.29 23.63 -4.90
N LEU A 384 19.10 24.77 -5.57
CA LEU A 384 19.78 26.01 -5.17
C LEU A 384 18.96 26.64 -4.03
N HIS A 385 19.53 26.69 -2.83
CA HIS A 385 18.99 27.52 -1.74
C HIS A 385 19.93 28.70 -1.53
N ALA A 386 19.37 29.91 -1.37
CA ALA A 386 20.18 31.04 -0.96
C ALA A 386 20.53 30.90 0.54
N VAL A 387 21.69 31.44 0.94
CA VAL A 387 22.09 31.49 2.37
C VAL A 387 21.00 32.15 3.23
N ALA A 388 20.32 33.17 2.69
CA ALA A 388 19.21 33.85 3.35
C ALA A 388 18.05 32.90 3.71
N ASP A 389 17.72 31.94 2.84
CA ASP A 389 16.64 30.97 3.08
C ASP A 389 16.98 30.04 4.24
N VAL A 390 18.23 29.57 4.28
CA VAL A 390 18.74 28.70 5.35
C VAL A 390 18.71 29.43 6.70
N LEU A 391 19.14 30.70 6.72
CA LEU A 391 19.10 31.52 7.94
C LEU A 391 17.67 31.82 8.38
N ALA A 392 16.75 32.08 7.45
CA ALA A 392 15.33 32.29 7.74
C ALA A 392 14.70 31.07 8.42
N TRP A 393 14.98 29.85 7.93
CA TRP A 393 14.53 28.62 8.55
C TRP A 393 15.14 28.38 9.93
N SER A 394 16.42 28.73 10.14
CA SER A 394 17.04 28.70 11.46
C SER A 394 16.31 29.58 12.47
N THR A 395 16.01 30.82 12.09
CA THR A 395 15.25 31.76 12.94
C THR A 395 13.84 31.26 13.19
N TRP A 396 13.15 30.73 12.16
CA TRP A 396 11.80 30.20 12.30
C TRP A 396 11.74 29.02 13.30
N ARG A 397 12.64 28.03 13.18
CA ARG A 397 12.71 26.88 14.08
C ARG A 397 12.93 27.29 15.54
N ARG A 398 13.87 28.21 15.78
CA ARG A 398 14.16 28.72 17.13
C ARG A 398 12.95 29.43 17.73
N ARG A 399 12.27 30.30 16.97
CA ARG A 399 11.03 30.96 17.41
C ARG A 399 9.94 29.94 17.76
N HIS A 400 9.77 28.91 16.93
CA HIS A 400 8.81 27.84 17.20
C HIS A 400 9.13 27.07 18.49
N GLN A 401 10.40 26.69 18.69
CA GLN A 401 10.86 26.01 19.90
C GLN A 401 10.63 26.86 21.15
N THR A 402 10.91 28.17 21.09
CA THR A 402 10.61 29.09 22.19
C THR A 402 9.12 29.08 22.53
N ARG A 403 8.23 29.20 21.53
CA ARG A 403 6.78 29.15 21.74
C ARG A 403 6.34 27.82 22.36
N ALA A 404 6.78 26.70 21.81
CA ALA A 404 6.45 25.37 22.31
C ALA A 404 6.87 25.19 23.78
N ARG A 405 8.09 25.66 24.12
CA ARG A 405 8.59 25.68 25.50
C ARG A 405 7.71 26.53 26.42
N THR A 406 7.31 27.73 25.99
CA THR A 406 6.41 28.59 26.76
C THR A 406 5.06 27.93 27.04
N TYR A 407 4.45 27.28 26.04
CA TYR A 407 3.19 26.55 26.25
C TYR A 407 3.36 25.34 27.17
N HIS A 408 4.48 24.64 27.09
CA HIS A 408 4.77 23.52 27.99
C HIS A 408 4.87 23.98 29.45
N TYR A 409 5.60 25.06 29.71
CA TYR A 409 5.68 25.65 31.06
C TYR A 409 4.32 26.14 31.56
N ARG A 410 3.54 26.82 30.73
CA ARG A 410 2.17 27.25 31.10
C ARG A 410 1.28 26.07 31.50
N LYS A 411 1.35 24.95 30.77
CA LYS A 411 0.59 23.75 31.10
C LYS A 411 1.05 23.12 32.42
N GLN A 412 2.35 23.08 32.68
CA GLN A 412 2.89 22.59 33.97
C GLN A 412 2.42 23.45 35.15
N HIS A 413 2.42 24.78 34.99
CA HIS A 413 1.92 25.71 36.02
C HIS A 413 0.40 25.64 36.25
N GLN A 414 -0.39 25.17 35.29
CA GLN A 414 -1.83 24.96 35.44
C GLN A 414 -2.18 23.60 36.06
N GLN A 415 -1.21 22.69 36.18
CA GLN A 415 -1.37 21.36 36.76
C GLN A 415 -0.81 21.25 38.19
N GLN A 416 -0.16 22.32 38.67
CA GLN A 416 0.16 22.59 40.07
C GLN A 416 -0.97 23.43 40.66
#